data_AF-A0A5N3S1W0-F1
#
_entry.id   AF-A0A5N3S1W0-F1
#
_cell.length_a   1.000
_cell.length_b   1.000
_cell.length_c   1.000
_cell.angle_alpha   90.00
_cell.angle_beta   90.00
_cell.angle_gamma   90.00
#
_symmetry.space_group_name_H-M   'P 1'
#
loop_
_entity.id
_entity.type
_entity.pdbx_description
1 polymer ?
#
loop_
_entity_poly.entity_id
_entity_poly.type
_entity_poly.pdbx_seq_one_letter_code
_entity_poly.pdbx_strand_id
1 'polypeptide(L)'
;MSEMATHNQTQVIEYLHSLNVDDLPSGDHTLSFAVATNAIGQWQQLPVRVFKGRNEGKKVVITAGVHGDEQNGIMTAMKVAQCLVDQEIAGCVTIVPTINLSGILNHSRNFFPVDPDTSPSNLNRFFPGNVEGNEVERYLGTLWNNLLLPNADIAIDLHTQTSGTCYPLYIFADYRVEKAKQMAALMNADVVLNDPGEKGVLETAWNTHGVPSITVEVGSGRYFERELVERATQGVMNILIAEGVIEGEVSKLNSPLEGDKIISIKAKQGGFVEPQVSLMQKVEKDDLLAIQYDSLGKELLRYTAPESGTVISHNLETLRAPGSLIVRLIK
;
A
#
# COMPACT_ATOMS: atom_id res chain seq x y z
N MET A 1 -61.60 22.41 -14.50
CA MET A 1 -60.62 22.41 -13.40
C MET A 1 -60.26 20.97 -13.11
N SER A 2 -59.01 20.57 -13.36
CA SER A 2 -58.34 19.41 -12.78
C SER A 2 -56.99 19.27 -13.48
N GLU A 3 -56.05 20.16 -13.15
CA GLU A 3 -54.63 19.96 -13.50
C GLU A 3 -54.12 18.74 -12.72
N MET A 4 -53.70 17.71 -13.45
CA MET A 4 -52.86 16.65 -12.90
C MET A 4 -51.46 17.22 -12.70
N ALA A 5 -51.17 17.67 -11.47
CA ALA A 5 -49.81 17.95 -11.05
C ALA A 5 -49.09 16.61 -10.82
N THR A 6 -48.37 16.13 -11.83
CA THR A 6 -47.40 15.05 -11.65
C THR A 6 -46.21 15.60 -10.86
N HIS A 7 -46.12 15.22 -9.58
CA HIS A 7 -44.93 15.43 -8.76
C HIS A 7 -43.77 14.63 -9.37
N ASN A 8 -42.87 15.30 -10.09
CA ASN A 8 -41.54 14.77 -10.34
C ASN A 8 -40.78 14.78 -9.02
N GLN A 9 -40.81 13.67 -8.27
CA GLN A 9 -39.84 13.45 -7.21
C GLN A 9 -38.48 13.21 -7.87
N THR A 10 -37.64 14.23 -7.91
CA THR A 10 -36.23 14.08 -8.23
C THR A 10 -35.62 13.17 -7.17
N GLN A 11 -35.25 11.95 -7.56
CA GLN A 11 -34.55 11.02 -6.68
C GLN A 11 -33.16 11.61 -6.41
N VAL A 12 -32.95 12.12 -5.19
CA VAL A 12 -31.63 12.58 -4.75
C VAL A 12 -30.77 11.33 -4.59
N ILE A 13 -29.71 11.22 -5.38
CA ILE A 13 -28.71 10.18 -5.18
C ILE A 13 -27.87 10.61 -3.96
N GLU A 14 -28.00 9.89 -2.85
CA GLU A 14 -27.18 10.13 -1.67
C GLU A 14 -25.80 9.48 -1.84
N TYR A 15 -24.77 10.30 -1.73
CA TYR A 15 -23.37 9.87 -1.76
C TYR A 15 -22.75 10.05 -0.37
N LEU A 16 -21.93 9.10 0.06
CA LEU A 16 -21.21 9.22 1.34
C LEU A 16 -19.98 10.11 1.15
N HIS A 17 -20.01 11.33 1.69
CA HIS A 17 -18.92 12.32 1.56
C HIS A 17 -17.98 12.38 2.77
N SER A 18 -18.42 11.83 3.90
CA SER A 18 -17.66 11.70 5.13
C SER A 18 -18.11 10.45 5.85
N LEU A 19 -17.17 9.74 6.47
CA LEU A 19 -17.42 8.59 7.31
C LEU A 19 -16.98 8.91 8.73
N ASN A 20 -17.87 8.67 9.68
CA ASN A 20 -17.52 8.49 11.09
C ASN A 20 -18.02 7.09 11.49
N VAL A 21 -17.09 6.18 11.75
CA VAL A 21 -17.43 4.78 12.07
C VAL A 21 -18.16 4.60 13.41
N ASP A 22 -18.22 5.64 14.24
CA ASP A 22 -19.01 5.60 15.48
C ASP A 22 -20.50 5.82 15.26
N ASP A 23 -20.88 6.39 14.11
CA ASP A 23 -22.29 6.60 13.74
C ASP A 23 -22.91 5.35 13.07
N LEU A 24 -22.10 4.34 12.75
CA LEU A 24 -22.57 3.09 12.18
C LEU A 24 -23.06 2.12 13.25
N PRO A 25 -24.18 1.41 13.03
CA PRO A 25 -24.55 0.29 13.90
C PRO A 25 -23.54 -0.86 13.74
N SER A 26 -23.47 -1.75 14.73
CA SER A 26 -22.64 -2.97 14.61
C SER A 26 -23.06 -3.80 13.38
N GLY A 27 -22.08 -4.31 12.62
CA GLY A 27 -22.32 -5.11 11.42
C GLY A 27 -21.21 -4.99 10.38
N ASP A 28 -21.46 -5.60 9.23
CA ASP A 28 -20.62 -5.51 8.02
C ASP A 28 -21.27 -4.56 7.01
N HIS A 29 -20.62 -3.43 6.77
CA HIS A 29 -21.12 -2.37 5.92
C HIS A 29 -20.29 -2.28 4.65
N THR A 30 -20.95 -2.34 3.49
CA THR A 30 -20.34 -1.99 2.20
C THR A 30 -20.81 -0.60 1.79
N LEU A 31 -19.88 0.34 1.71
CA LEU A 31 -20.13 1.75 1.47
C LEU A 31 -19.45 2.21 0.18
N SER A 32 -20.06 3.21 -0.45
CA SER A 32 -19.50 3.88 -1.62
C SER A 32 -19.14 5.32 -1.25
N PHE A 33 -17.85 5.58 -1.03
CA PHE A 33 -17.35 6.88 -0.58
C PHE A 33 -17.04 7.77 -1.79
N ALA A 34 -17.74 8.89 -1.89
CA ALA A 34 -17.57 9.86 -2.96
C ALA A 34 -16.40 10.81 -2.67
N VAL A 35 -15.22 10.43 -3.17
CA VAL A 35 -13.94 11.08 -2.83
C VAL A 35 -13.70 12.38 -3.60
N ALA A 36 -14.12 12.46 -4.85
CA ALA A 36 -13.97 13.66 -5.68
C ALA A 36 -14.92 13.58 -6.88
N THR A 37 -15.24 14.71 -7.50
CA THR A 37 -15.84 14.70 -8.84
C THR A 37 -14.76 14.67 -9.92
N ASN A 38 -15.09 14.14 -11.10
CA ASN A 38 -14.26 14.26 -12.30
C ASN A 38 -14.59 15.57 -13.07
N ALA A 39 -13.88 15.84 -14.18
CA ALA A 39 -14.04 17.06 -14.98
C ALA A 39 -15.44 17.26 -15.60
N ILE A 40 -16.29 16.24 -15.63
CA ILE A 40 -17.69 16.34 -16.11
C ILE A 40 -18.72 16.30 -14.97
N GLY A 41 -18.27 16.47 -13.72
CA GLY A 41 -19.15 16.59 -12.55
C GLY A 41 -19.71 15.28 -12.02
N GLN A 42 -19.11 14.13 -12.37
CA GLN A 42 -19.52 12.83 -11.84
C GLN A 42 -18.65 12.41 -10.66
N TRP A 43 -19.24 11.77 -9.66
CA TRP A 43 -18.51 11.28 -8.50
C TRP A 43 -17.62 10.08 -8.84
N GLN A 44 -16.36 10.18 -8.42
CA GLN A 44 -15.46 9.05 -8.26
C GLN A 44 -15.76 8.41 -6.91
N GLN A 45 -15.98 7.10 -6.92
CA GLN A 45 -16.45 6.36 -5.76
C GLN A 45 -15.45 5.29 -5.34
N LEU A 46 -15.01 5.35 -4.08
CA LEU A 46 -14.16 4.35 -3.47
C LEU A 46 -15.04 3.30 -2.75
N PRO A 47 -14.86 2.00 -3.03
CA PRO A 47 -15.46 0.97 -2.20
C PRO A 47 -14.80 1.01 -0.82
N VAL A 48 -15.61 1.05 0.22
CA VAL A 48 -15.17 0.98 1.61
C VAL A 48 -15.94 -0.13 2.30
N ARG A 49 -15.25 -1.02 2.99
CA ARG A 49 -15.91 -2.03 3.82
C ARG A 49 -15.58 -1.80 5.28
N VAL A 50 -16.59 -1.81 6.13
CA VAL A 50 -16.46 -1.54 7.56
C VAL A 50 -17.04 -2.69 8.36
N PHE A 51 -16.21 -3.30 9.20
CA PHE A 51 -16.63 -4.30 10.18
C PHE A 51 -16.70 -3.62 11.55
N LYS A 52 -17.91 -3.35 12.03
CA LYS A 52 -18.15 -2.64 13.30
C LYS A 52 -18.63 -3.61 14.38
N GLY A 53 -17.90 -3.65 15.49
CA GLY A 53 -18.24 -4.41 16.68
C GLY A 53 -19.38 -3.82 17.49
N ARG A 54 -19.98 -4.63 18.38
CA ARG A 54 -20.90 -4.14 19.43
C ARG A 54 -20.15 -3.55 20.62
N ASN A 55 -18.96 -4.07 20.89
CA ASN A 55 -18.13 -3.66 22.01
C ASN A 55 -17.17 -2.56 21.57
N GLU A 56 -16.83 -1.67 22.50
CA GLU A 56 -15.75 -0.70 22.32
C GLU A 56 -14.42 -1.41 22.06
N GLY A 57 -13.54 -0.77 21.30
CA GLY A 57 -12.25 -1.32 20.91
C GLY A 57 -11.56 -0.41 19.90
N LYS A 58 -10.43 -0.89 19.36
CA LYS A 58 -9.60 -0.12 18.43
C LYS A 58 -10.28 0.11 17.08
N LYS A 59 -10.06 1.28 16.50
CA LYS A 59 -10.34 1.57 15.10
C LYS A 59 -9.10 1.27 14.26
N VAL A 60 -9.18 0.31 13.35
CA VAL A 60 -8.08 -0.08 12.46
C VAL A 60 -8.44 0.30 11.03
N VAL A 61 -7.55 1.02 10.36
CA VAL A 61 -7.71 1.33 8.92
C VAL A 61 -6.70 0.52 8.11
N ILE A 62 -7.18 -0.16 7.07
CA ILE A 62 -6.36 -0.92 6.13
C ILE A 62 -6.56 -0.31 4.74
N THR A 63 -5.48 0.20 4.17
CA THR A 63 -5.48 0.79 2.83
C THR A 63 -4.73 -0.09 1.85
N ALA A 64 -5.16 -0.08 0.59
CA ALA A 64 -4.42 -0.70 -0.50
C ALA A 64 -4.67 0.05 -1.81
N GLY A 65 -3.83 -0.24 -2.80
CA GLY A 65 -3.98 0.31 -4.15
C GLY A 65 -3.72 1.81 -4.22
N VAL A 66 -2.90 2.37 -3.31
CA VAL A 66 -2.36 3.74 -3.44
C VAL A 66 -1.60 3.88 -4.77
N HIS A 67 -0.89 2.83 -5.16
CA HIS A 67 -0.42 2.63 -6.52
C HIS A 67 -1.30 1.61 -7.22
N GLY A 68 -1.72 1.91 -8.45
CA GLY A 68 -2.71 1.09 -9.15
C GLY A 68 -2.19 -0.22 -9.74
N ASP A 69 -0.88 -0.43 -9.77
CA ASP A 69 -0.26 -1.65 -10.29
C ASP A 69 0.13 -2.66 -9.20
N GLU A 70 -0.26 -2.43 -7.95
CA GLU A 70 0.19 -3.21 -6.78
C GLU A 70 -0.86 -4.23 -6.32
N GLN A 71 -1.08 -5.22 -7.17
CA GLN A 71 -2.22 -6.13 -7.07
C GLN A 71 -2.19 -7.05 -5.83
N ASN A 72 -1.01 -7.42 -5.32
CA ASN A 72 -0.94 -8.26 -4.12
C ASN A 72 -1.41 -7.52 -2.86
N GLY A 73 -1.18 -6.22 -2.74
CA GLY A 73 -1.71 -5.41 -1.64
C GLY A 73 -3.25 -5.36 -1.68
N ILE A 74 -3.82 -5.13 -2.87
CA ILE A 74 -5.27 -5.14 -3.09
C ILE A 74 -5.87 -6.51 -2.73
N MET A 75 -5.26 -7.60 -3.22
CA MET A 75 -5.71 -8.96 -2.90
C MET A 75 -5.59 -9.30 -1.42
N THR A 76 -4.56 -8.79 -0.73
CA THR A 76 -4.39 -8.95 0.71
C THR A 76 -5.52 -8.24 1.46
N ALA A 77 -5.85 -7.00 1.11
CA ALA A 77 -6.98 -6.27 1.71
C ALA A 77 -8.30 -7.02 1.53
N MET A 78 -8.54 -7.58 0.34
CA MET A 78 -9.74 -8.38 0.05
C MET A 78 -9.78 -9.68 0.84
N LYS A 79 -8.65 -10.39 0.99
CA LYS A 79 -8.59 -11.61 1.81
C LYS A 79 -8.80 -11.32 3.29
N VAL A 80 -8.21 -10.24 3.83
CA VAL A 80 -8.48 -9.79 5.19
C VAL A 80 -9.98 -9.54 5.38
N ALA A 81 -10.61 -8.83 4.44
CA ALA A 81 -12.05 -8.61 4.48
C ALA A 81 -12.87 -9.92 4.45
N GLN A 82 -12.40 -10.96 3.75
CA GLN A 82 -13.04 -12.28 3.76
C GLN A 82 -12.86 -12.98 5.11
N CYS A 83 -11.68 -12.88 5.72
CA CYS A 83 -11.40 -13.46 7.03
C CYS A 83 -12.20 -12.80 8.17
N LEU A 84 -12.60 -11.54 8.02
CA LEU A 84 -13.40 -10.81 9.01
C LEU A 84 -14.91 -11.08 8.93
N VAL A 85 -15.38 -11.75 7.87
CA VAL A 85 -16.78 -12.19 7.79
C VAL A 85 -17.09 -13.11 8.97
N ASP A 86 -18.21 -12.84 9.62
CA ASP A 86 -18.72 -13.57 10.80
C ASP A 86 -17.79 -13.55 12.02
N GLN A 87 -16.72 -12.76 12.03
CA GLN A 87 -15.89 -12.55 13.22
C GLN A 87 -16.58 -11.63 14.22
N GLU A 88 -16.45 -11.93 15.50
CA GLU A 88 -16.80 -10.97 16.55
C GLU A 88 -15.73 -9.88 16.62
N ILE A 89 -16.14 -8.64 16.39
CA ILE A 89 -15.25 -7.48 16.38
C ILE A 89 -15.45 -6.67 17.66
N ALA A 90 -14.36 -6.23 18.27
CA ALA A 90 -14.33 -5.16 19.26
C ALA A 90 -13.71 -3.90 18.64
N GLY A 91 -14.45 -2.79 18.63
CA GLY A 91 -14.06 -1.60 17.87
C GLY A 91 -14.50 -1.66 16.41
N CYS A 92 -13.58 -1.40 15.48
CA CYS A 92 -13.89 -1.27 14.06
C CYS A 92 -12.70 -1.58 13.15
N VAL A 93 -12.94 -2.28 12.03
CA VAL A 93 -11.96 -2.42 10.94
C VAL A 93 -12.53 -1.80 9.67
N THR A 94 -11.86 -0.77 9.15
CA THR A 94 -12.21 -0.08 7.89
C THR A 94 -11.19 -0.46 6.81
N ILE A 95 -11.67 -0.98 5.69
CA ILE A 95 -10.83 -1.42 4.57
C ILE A 95 -11.15 -0.59 3.33
N VAL A 96 -10.12 0.04 2.76
CA VAL A 96 -10.18 0.83 1.51
C VAL A 96 -9.23 0.19 0.49
N PRO A 97 -9.68 -0.81 -0.29
CA PRO A 97 -8.80 -1.69 -1.05
C PRO A 97 -8.28 -1.09 -2.37
N THR A 98 -8.86 0.01 -2.86
CA THR A 98 -8.58 0.52 -4.21
C THR A 98 -8.50 2.04 -4.24
N ILE A 99 -7.53 2.64 -3.55
CA ILE A 99 -7.40 4.10 -3.44
C ILE A 99 -7.19 4.79 -4.79
N ASN A 100 -6.37 4.24 -5.68
CA ASN A 100 -6.02 4.86 -6.96
C ASN A 100 -6.86 4.30 -8.11
N LEU A 101 -8.11 4.74 -8.21
CA LEU A 101 -9.06 4.23 -9.21
C LEU A 101 -8.52 4.34 -10.64
N SER A 102 -8.00 5.51 -11.03
CA SER A 102 -7.49 5.75 -12.39
C SER A 102 -6.22 4.94 -12.68
N GLY A 103 -5.31 4.82 -11.71
CA GLY A 103 -4.12 3.99 -11.85
C GLY A 103 -4.45 2.51 -12.02
N ILE A 104 -5.41 1.99 -11.24
CA ILE A 104 -5.85 0.59 -11.30
C ILE A 104 -6.42 0.26 -12.68
N LEU A 105 -7.33 1.10 -13.20
CA LEU A 105 -7.93 0.90 -14.52
C LEU A 105 -6.91 0.98 -15.66
N ASN A 106 -5.77 1.64 -15.44
CA ASN A 106 -4.68 1.78 -16.41
C ASN A 106 -3.49 0.83 -16.13
N HIS A 107 -3.60 -0.12 -15.20
CA HIS A 107 -2.50 -1.02 -14.80
C HIS A 107 -1.18 -0.27 -14.49
N SER A 108 -1.32 0.87 -13.82
CA SER A 108 -0.24 1.84 -13.62
C SER A 108 -0.09 2.21 -12.17
N ARG A 109 1.16 2.44 -11.77
CA ARG A 109 1.52 2.99 -10.47
C ARG A 109 0.86 4.33 -10.20
N ASN A 110 0.79 5.19 -11.22
CA ASN A 110 0.41 6.58 -11.08
C ASN A 110 -1.10 6.77 -11.22
N PHE A 111 -1.62 7.74 -10.47
CA PHE A 111 -2.93 8.33 -10.69
C PHE A 111 -2.91 9.18 -11.96
N PHE A 112 -3.93 9.03 -12.79
CA PHE A 112 -4.11 9.82 -14.01
C PHE A 112 -5.15 10.92 -13.75
N PRO A 113 -4.71 12.16 -13.53
CA PRO A 113 -5.61 13.30 -13.53
C PRO A 113 -6.23 13.48 -14.92
N VAL A 114 -7.43 14.06 -14.95
CA VAL A 114 -8.14 14.35 -16.21
C VAL A 114 -7.72 15.69 -16.82
N ASP A 115 -7.10 16.56 -16.02
CA ASP A 115 -6.54 17.82 -16.50
C ASP A 115 -5.36 17.57 -17.47
N PRO A 116 -5.48 17.98 -18.75
CA PRO A 116 -4.44 17.72 -19.76
C PRO A 116 -3.10 18.42 -19.48
N ASP A 117 -3.08 19.46 -18.63
CA ASP A 117 -1.86 20.18 -18.26
C ASP A 117 -1.13 19.53 -17.07
N THR A 118 -1.63 18.39 -16.57
CA THR A 118 -1.07 17.67 -15.43
C THR A 118 -0.52 16.31 -15.81
N SER A 119 0.61 15.95 -15.20
CA SER A 119 1.25 14.64 -15.43
C SER A 119 0.67 13.57 -14.50
N PRO A 120 0.72 12.28 -14.90
CA PRO A 120 0.41 11.18 -14.00
C PRO A 120 1.22 11.28 -12.71
N SER A 121 0.54 11.20 -11.58
CA SER A 121 1.10 11.52 -10.27
C SER A 121 1.20 10.28 -9.40
N ASN A 122 2.33 10.14 -8.70
CA ASN A 122 2.44 9.14 -7.64
C ASN A 122 1.72 9.68 -6.40
N LEU A 123 0.56 9.11 -6.04
CA LEU A 123 -0.23 9.54 -4.87
C LEU A 123 0.58 9.52 -3.58
N ASN A 124 1.48 8.55 -3.43
CA ASN A 124 2.34 8.38 -2.25
C ASN A 124 3.47 9.43 -2.16
N ARG A 125 3.33 10.58 -2.83
CA ARG A 125 4.17 11.77 -2.72
C ARG A 125 3.38 13.02 -2.35
N PHE A 126 2.07 12.88 -2.15
CA PHE A 126 1.16 14.00 -1.94
C PHE A 126 0.31 13.89 -0.67
N PHE A 127 0.42 12.82 0.14
CA PHE A 127 -0.31 12.75 1.42
C PHE A 127 0.16 13.83 2.41
N PRO A 128 -0.75 14.39 3.23
CA PRO A 128 -2.18 14.09 3.36
C PRO A 128 -3.09 14.73 2.30
N GLY A 129 -2.52 15.40 1.29
CA GLY A 129 -3.24 16.16 0.29
C GLY A 129 -3.57 17.58 0.76
N ASN A 130 -4.32 18.29 -0.08
CA ASN A 130 -4.76 19.66 0.16
C ASN A 130 -6.10 19.88 -0.56
N VAL A 131 -7.16 20.12 0.22
CA VAL A 131 -8.51 20.36 -0.31
C VAL A 131 -8.62 21.62 -1.15
N GLU A 132 -7.63 22.52 -1.10
CA GLU A 132 -7.53 23.70 -1.97
C GLU A 132 -6.52 23.55 -3.12
N GLY A 133 -5.85 22.40 -3.21
CA GLY A 133 -4.80 22.14 -4.19
C GLY A 133 -5.31 21.75 -5.59
N ASN A 134 -4.43 21.08 -6.35
CA ASN A 134 -4.78 20.50 -7.64
C ASN A 134 -5.65 19.23 -7.52
N GLU A 135 -6.03 18.61 -8.63
CA GLU A 135 -6.90 17.42 -8.65
C GLU A 135 -6.43 16.31 -7.69
N VAL A 136 -5.14 15.97 -7.72
CA VAL A 136 -4.55 14.92 -6.89
C VAL A 136 -4.56 15.31 -5.41
N GLU A 137 -4.18 16.54 -5.10
CA GLU A 137 -4.18 17.05 -3.73
C GLU A 137 -5.60 17.11 -3.15
N ARG A 138 -6.60 17.52 -3.93
CA ARG A 138 -8.01 17.57 -3.49
C ARG A 138 -8.59 16.19 -3.27
N TYR A 139 -8.25 15.25 -4.15
CA TYR A 139 -8.61 13.84 -4.01
C TYR A 139 -8.08 13.27 -2.69
N LEU A 140 -6.78 13.43 -2.43
CA LEU A 140 -6.15 12.93 -1.21
C LEU A 140 -6.59 13.70 0.03
N GLY A 141 -6.78 15.02 -0.06
CA GLY A 141 -7.25 15.84 1.05
C GLY A 141 -8.65 15.45 1.51
N THR A 142 -9.55 15.15 0.57
CA THR A 142 -10.90 14.64 0.89
C THR A 142 -10.83 13.24 1.50
N LEU A 143 -10.07 12.33 0.88
CA LEU A 143 -9.85 10.98 1.38
C LEU A 143 -9.29 10.99 2.82
N TRP A 144 -8.25 11.78 3.05
CA TRP A 144 -7.56 11.87 4.33
C TRP A 144 -8.47 12.43 5.42
N ASN A 145 -9.07 13.60 5.18
CA ASN A 145 -9.82 14.33 6.20
C ASN A 145 -11.17 13.70 6.52
N ASN A 146 -11.83 13.07 5.54
CA ASN A 146 -13.23 12.66 5.66
C ASN A 146 -13.42 11.14 5.72
N LEU A 147 -12.38 10.33 5.46
CA LEU A 147 -12.48 8.87 5.51
C LEU A 147 -11.36 8.23 6.32
N LEU A 148 -10.11 8.66 6.14
CA LEU A 148 -8.98 7.99 6.78
C LEU A 148 -8.78 8.48 8.22
N LEU A 149 -8.26 9.69 8.40
CA LEU A 149 -7.76 10.18 9.69
C LEU A 149 -8.76 10.07 10.85
N PRO A 150 -10.06 10.44 10.70
CA PRO A 150 -11.02 10.38 11.80
C PRO A 150 -11.35 8.96 12.29
N ASN A 151 -11.02 7.94 11.50
CA ASN A 151 -11.47 6.57 11.69
C ASN A 151 -10.35 5.59 12.04
N ALA A 152 -9.18 6.07 12.47
CA ALA A 152 -8.02 5.21 12.78
C ALA A 152 -7.38 5.53 14.14
N ASP A 153 -7.19 4.49 14.94
CA ASP A 153 -6.25 4.46 16.05
C ASP A 153 -4.90 3.86 15.64
N ILE A 154 -4.90 2.96 14.64
CA ILE A 154 -3.73 2.42 13.95
C ILE A 154 -4.06 2.20 12.46
N ALA A 155 -3.03 2.19 11.60
CA ALA A 155 -3.21 2.00 10.17
C ALA A 155 -2.20 1.03 9.53
N ILE A 156 -2.63 0.31 8.49
CA ILE A 156 -1.80 -0.62 7.72
C ILE A 156 -1.97 -0.27 6.24
N ASP A 157 -0.88 0.10 5.57
CA ASP A 157 -0.89 0.40 4.14
C ASP A 157 -0.24 -0.73 3.34
N LEU A 158 -1.04 -1.37 2.48
CA LEU A 158 -0.66 -2.55 1.72
C LEU A 158 -0.19 -2.15 0.32
N HIS A 159 1.09 -2.42 0.07
CA HIS A 159 1.84 -2.08 -1.11
C HIS A 159 2.46 -3.32 -1.76
N THR A 160 3.13 -3.11 -2.90
CA THR A 160 4.11 -4.04 -3.48
C THR A 160 5.29 -3.26 -4.03
N GLN A 161 6.39 -3.93 -4.33
CA GLN A 161 7.50 -3.26 -4.98
C GLN A 161 7.11 -2.70 -6.36
N THR A 162 7.86 -1.70 -6.81
CA THR A 162 7.75 -1.15 -8.16
C THR A 162 7.80 -2.25 -9.23
N SER A 163 6.87 -2.16 -10.19
CA SER A 163 6.79 -3.05 -11.34
C SER A 163 8.13 -3.29 -12.04
N GLY A 164 8.35 -4.53 -12.47
CA GLY A 164 9.58 -4.95 -13.14
C GLY A 164 10.73 -5.30 -12.20
N THR A 165 10.50 -5.31 -10.88
CA THR A 165 11.45 -5.82 -9.86
C THR A 165 10.73 -6.74 -8.89
N CYS A 166 11.48 -7.66 -8.28
CA CYS A 166 10.97 -8.56 -7.24
C CYS A 166 11.25 -8.04 -5.84
N TYR A 167 10.53 -8.58 -4.85
CA TYR A 167 10.66 -8.22 -3.43
C TYR A 167 10.19 -9.37 -2.53
N PRO A 168 10.72 -9.53 -1.31
CA PRO A 168 10.17 -10.45 -0.32
C PRO A 168 8.95 -9.83 0.38
N LEU A 169 8.38 -10.52 1.38
CA LEU A 169 7.47 -9.86 2.31
C LEU A 169 8.29 -8.91 3.20
N TYR A 170 8.07 -7.61 3.04
CA TYR A 170 8.94 -6.59 3.59
C TYR A 170 8.13 -5.48 4.26
N ILE A 171 8.56 -5.01 5.42
CA ILE A 171 7.86 -3.98 6.18
C ILE A 171 8.73 -2.74 6.32
N PHE A 172 8.16 -1.57 6.01
CA PHE A 172 8.69 -0.29 6.48
C PHE A 172 7.99 0.09 7.78
N ALA A 173 8.77 0.39 8.82
CA ALA A 173 8.24 0.85 10.10
C ALA A 173 9.19 1.88 10.74
N ASP A 174 8.62 2.97 11.24
CA ASP A 174 9.35 3.95 12.02
C ASP A 174 9.55 3.44 13.46
N TYR A 175 10.78 3.07 13.82
CA TYR A 175 11.08 2.54 15.16
C TYR A 175 11.02 3.61 16.26
N ARG A 176 10.85 4.88 15.91
CA ARG A 176 10.52 5.93 16.90
C ARG A 176 9.07 5.80 17.38
N VAL A 177 8.21 5.11 16.61
CA VAL A 177 6.82 4.80 16.96
C VAL A 177 6.75 3.35 17.45
N GLU A 178 6.79 3.16 18.76
CA GLU A 178 6.86 1.82 19.38
C GLU A 178 5.73 0.88 18.93
N LYS A 179 4.52 1.41 18.73
CA LYS A 179 3.39 0.63 18.22
C LYS A 179 3.59 0.18 16.77
N ALA A 180 4.20 0.99 15.90
CA ALA A 180 4.52 0.59 14.53
C ALA A 180 5.56 -0.54 14.51
N LYS A 181 6.57 -0.47 15.39
CA LYS A 181 7.55 -1.56 15.58
C LYS A 181 6.89 -2.87 16.04
N GLN A 182 5.96 -2.80 17.00
CA GLN A 182 5.19 -3.97 17.45
C GLN A 182 4.35 -4.57 16.31
N MET A 183 3.66 -3.73 15.54
CA MET A 183 2.88 -4.16 14.38
C MET A 183 3.77 -4.84 13.33
N ALA A 184 4.94 -4.28 13.03
CA ALA A 184 5.89 -4.87 12.08
C ALA A 184 6.35 -6.28 12.51
N ALA A 185 6.59 -6.51 13.81
CA ALA A 185 6.95 -7.82 14.33
C ALA A 185 5.83 -8.87 14.16
N LEU A 186 4.57 -8.45 14.24
CA LEU A 186 3.41 -9.34 14.10
C LEU A 186 3.16 -9.78 12.65
N MET A 187 3.71 -9.06 11.67
CA MET A 187 3.56 -9.38 10.25
C MET A 187 4.27 -10.67 9.82
N ASN A 188 5.21 -11.19 10.61
CA ASN A 188 6.01 -12.37 10.28
C ASN A 188 6.71 -12.25 8.89
N ALA A 189 7.24 -11.06 8.63
CA ALA A 189 7.89 -10.70 7.38
C ALA A 189 9.28 -11.32 7.24
N ASP A 190 9.79 -11.34 6.01
CA ASP A 190 11.17 -11.77 5.75
C ASP A 190 12.16 -10.67 6.17
N VAL A 191 11.76 -9.41 5.99
CA VAL A 191 12.60 -8.24 6.23
C VAL A 191 11.78 -7.12 6.87
N VAL A 192 12.38 -6.41 7.83
CA VAL A 192 11.86 -5.15 8.37
C VAL A 192 12.94 -4.09 8.25
N LEU A 193 12.61 -2.96 7.63
CA LEU A 193 13.47 -1.78 7.61
C LEU A 193 12.99 -0.79 8.66
N ASN A 194 13.93 -0.36 9.50
CA ASN A 194 13.74 0.83 10.32
C ASN A 194 13.80 2.06 9.40
N ASP A 195 12.62 2.58 9.06
CA ASP A 195 12.44 3.68 8.13
C ASP A 195 11.88 4.91 8.84
N PRO A 196 12.61 6.03 8.93
CA PRO A 196 12.08 7.26 9.53
C PRO A 196 11.00 7.94 8.66
N GLY A 197 10.69 7.39 7.49
CA GLY A 197 9.63 7.86 6.61
C GLY A 197 10.04 9.04 5.71
N GLU A 198 9.23 9.29 4.69
CA GLU A 198 9.42 10.38 3.72
C GLU A 198 8.16 11.27 3.69
N LYS A 199 8.35 12.59 3.60
CA LYS A 199 7.21 13.51 3.44
C LYS A 199 6.42 13.17 2.18
N GLY A 200 5.09 13.11 2.31
CA GLY A 200 4.18 12.80 1.21
C GLY A 200 3.77 11.33 1.13
N VAL A 201 4.41 10.45 1.91
CA VAL A 201 4.05 9.03 2.04
C VAL A 201 2.90 8.88 3.04
N LEU A 202 1.95 7.97 2.77
CA LEU A 202 0.77 7.73 3.60
C LEU A 202 1.13 7.29 5.02
N GLU A 203 2.01 6.30 5.17
CA GLU A 203 2.53 5.85 6.48
C GLU A 203 3.11 7.02 7.29
N THR A 204 3.90 7.88 6.65
CA THR A 204 4.52 9.02 7.33
C THR A 204 3.47 10.07 7.70
N ALA A 205 2.44 10.27 6.85
CA ALA A 205 1.31 11.14 7.18
C ALA A 205 0.55 10.64 8.41
N TRP A 206 0.31 9.33 8.52
CA TRP A 206 -0.30 8.72 9.72
C TRP A 206 0.54 8.93 10.98
N ASN A 207 1.82 8.55 10.93
CA ASN A 207 2.71 8.66 12.08
C ASN A 207 2.86 10.11 12.56
N THR A 208 2.94 11.07 11.65
CA THR A 208 3.03 12.51 11.99
C THR A 208 1.72 13.10 12.54
N HIS A 209 0.57 12.46 12.30
CA HIS A 209 -0.72 12.83 12.88
C HIS A 209 -1.10 11.99 14.10
N GLY A 210 -0.16 11.22 14.67
CA GLY A 210 -0.34 10.49 15.91
C GLY A 210 -1.04 9.14 15.77
N VAL A 211 -1.18 8.62 14.56
CA VAL A 211 -1.74 7.28 14.30
C VAL A 211 -0.58 6.35 13.90
N PRO A 212 -0.20 5.39 14.76
CA PRO A 212 0.83 4.42 14.41
C PRO A 212 0.49 3.64 13.15
N SER A 213 1.43 3.55 12.23
CA SER A 213 1.24 2.84 10.96
C SER A 213 2.48 2.14 10.45
N ILE A 214 2.26 1.17 9.56
CA ILE A 214 3.31 0.45 8.82
C ILE A 214 2.95 0.40 7.33
N THR A 215 3.97 0.35 6.48
CA THR A 215 3.81 -0.05 5.07
C THR A 215 4.22 -1.51 4.91
N VAL A 216 3.36 -2.31 4.29
CA VAL A 216 3.59 -3.72 4.00
C VAL A 216 3.79 -3.90 2.51
N GLU A 217 4.98 -4.32 2.10
CA GLU A 217 5.29 -4.65 0.71
C GLU A 217 5.09 -6.13 0.46
N VAL A 218 4.04 -6.47 -0.30
CA VAL A 218 3.63 -7.85 -0.58
C VAL A 218 4.20 -8.31 -1.93
N GLY A 219 5.51 -8.43 -1.99
CA GLY A 219 6.21 -8.95 -3.17
C GLY A 219 6.29 -7.96 -4.33
N SER A 220 6.15 -8.49 -5.54
CA SER A 220 6.37 -7.81 -6.81
C SER A 220 5.12 -7.06 -7.29
N GLY A 221 5.31 -5.94 -7.98
CA GLY A 221 4.23 -5.25 -8.69
C GLY A 221 3.66 -6.08 -9.84
N ARG A 222 2.39 -5.85 -10.17
CA ARG A 222 1.59 -6.46 -11.26
C ARG A 222 1.33 -7.96 -11.19
N TYR A 223 2.20 -8.74 -10.56
CA TYR A 223 2.10 -10.19 -10.55
C TYR A 223 1.48 -10.71 -9.25
N PHE A 224 0.57 -11.66 -9.37
CA PHE A 224 -0.07 -12.28 -8.22
C PHE A 224 0.82 -13.33 -7.58
N GLU A 225 1.14 -13.16 -6.29
CA GLU A 225 2.00 -14.06 -5.52
C GLU A 225 1.21 -14.63 -4.33
N ARG A 226 0.54 -15.77 -4.56
CA ARG A 226 -0.41 -16.37 -3.60
C ARG A 226 0.16 -16.54 -2.19
N GLU A 227 1.38 -17.08 -2.09
CA GLU A 227 2.03 -17.33 -0.81
C GLU A 227 2.26 -16.04 -0.02
N LEU A 228 2.78 -14.99 -0.67
CA LEU A 228 3.02 -13.70 -0.02
C LEU A 228 1.72 -13.04 0.43
N VAL A 229 0.65 -13.13 -0.38
CA VAL A 229 -0.68 -12.63 -0.02
C VAL A 229 -1.24 -13.37 1.19
N GLU A 230 -1.05 -14.69 1.29
CA GLU A 230 -1.49 -15.49 2.45
C GLU A 230 -0.71 -15.13 3.72
N ARG A 231 0.62 -15.00 3.61
CA ARG A 231 1.47 -14.57 4.72
C ARG A 231 1.12 -13.17 5.19
N ALA A 232 0.95 -12.21 4.27
CA ALA A 232 0.58 -10.84 4.59
C ALA A 232 -0.82 -10.78 5.24
N THR A 233 -1.78 -11.56 4.73
CA THR A 233 -3.12 -11.67 5.35
C THR A 233 -3.00 -12.17 6.79
N GLN A 234 -2.26 -13.25 7.03
CA GLN A 234 -2.04 -13.78 8.38
C GLN A 234 -1.35 -12.77 9.30
N GLY A 235 -0.39 -11.99 8.78
CA GLY A 235 0.28 -10.91 9.51
C GLY A 235 -0.69 -9.81 9.95
N VAL A 236 -1.60 -9.38 9.06
CA VAL A 236 -2.66 -8.43 9.42
C VAL A 236 -3.60 -9.02 10.47
N MET A 237 -3.99 -10.29 10.33
CA MET A 237 -4.84 -10.96 11.34
C MET A 237 -4.14 -11.05 12.71
N ASN A 238 -2.82 -11.32 12.74
CA ASN A 238 -2.04 -11.29 13.99
C ASN A 238 -2.08 -9.91 14.66
N ILE A 239 -2.02 -8.82 13.89
CA ILE A 239 -2.16 -7.46 14.42
C ILE A 239 -3.55 -7.26 15.03
N LEU A 240 -4.60 -7.65 14.31
CA LEU A 240 -5.97 -7.51 14.82
C LEU A 240 -6.20 -8.31 16.12
N ILE A 241 -5.64 -9.53 16.22
CA ILE A 241 -5.67 -10.34 17.45
C ILE A 241 -4.91 -9.63 18.59
N ALA A 242 -3.67 -9.19 18.33
CA ALA A 242 -2.83 -8.57 19.35
C ALA A 242 -3.40 -7.26 19.90
N GLU A 243 -4.15 -6.52 19.08
CA GLU A 243 -4.85 -5.29 19.47
C GLU A 243 -6.24 -5.55 20.09
N GLY A 244 -6.63 -6.82 20.24
CA GLY A 244 -7.92 -7.22 20.82
C GLY A 244 -9.13 -6.87 19.96
N VAL A 245 -8.94 -6.66 18.66
CA VAL A 245 -10.02 -6.36 17.70
C VAL A 245 -10.83 -7.61 17.36
N ILE A 246 -10.16 -8.76 17.32
CA ILE A 246 -10.76 -10.09 17.14
C ILE A 246 -10.17 -11.06 18.15
N GLU A 247 -10.91 -12.12 18.47
CA GLU A 247 -10.40 -13.23 19.27
C GLU A 247 -9.50 -14.15 18.43
N GLY A 248 -8.46 -14.71 19.06
CA GLY A 248 -7.59 -15.69 18.42
C GLY A 248 -6.24 -15.81 19.11
N GLU A 249 -5.40 -16.66 18.54
CA GLU A 249 -4.00 -16.79 18.95
C GLU A 249 -3.09 -16.27 17.84
N VAL A 250 -2.13 -15.43 18.21
CA VAL A 250 -1.10 -14.96 17.27
C VAL A 250 -0.31 -16.16 16.76
N SER A 251 -0.26 -16.30 15.44
CA SER A 251 0.48 -17.39 14.78
C SER A 251 1.98 -17.33 15.09
N LYS A 252 2.67 -18.46 14.97
CA LYS A 252 4.10 -18.56 15.25
C LYS A 252 4.90 -17.57 14.40
N LEU A 253 5.60 -16.66 15.08
CA LEU A 253 6.45 -15.65 14.45
C LEU A 253 7.89 -16.17 14.29
N ASN A 254 8.52 -15.81 13.19
CA ASN A 254 9.96 -15.97 12.96
C ASN A 254 10.64 -14.60 13.11
N SER A 255 11.93 -14.59 13.41
CA SER A 255 12.72 -13.36 13.43
C SER A 255 12.96 -12.87 11.99
N PRO A 256 12.54 -11.65 11.63
CA PRO A 256 12.85 -11.07 10.33
C PRO A 256 14.34 -10.70 10.26
N LEU A 257 14.83 -10.49 9.04
CA LEU A 257 16.05 -9.71 8.84
C LEU A 257 15.72 -8.24 9.12
N GLU A 258 16.21 -7.71 10.23
CA GLU A 258 16.15 -6.28 10.51
C GLU A 258 17.37 -5.58 9.90
N GLY A 259 17.14 -4.46 9.22
CA GLY A 259 18.21 -3.61 8.71
C GLY A 259 17.86 -2.14 8.81
N ASP A 260 18.88 -1.29 8.72
CA ASP A 260 18.75 0.17 8.70
C ASP A 260 19.46 0.81 7.49
N LYS A 261 20.13 -0.01 6.67
CA LYS A 261 20.90 0.45 5.52
C LYS A 261 20.49 -0.26 4.23
N ILE A 262 19.99 0.53 3.27
CA ILE A 262 19.73 0.08 1.90
C ILE A 262 20.87 0.47 0.97
N ILE A 263 21.34 -0.49 0.20
CA ILE A 263 22.37 -0.29 -0.83
C ILE A 263 21.72 -0.55 -2.18
N SER A 264 21.57 0.51 -2.98
CA SER A 264 20.96 0.41 -4.32
C SER A 264 22.04 0.39 -5.40
N ILE A 265 22.15 -0.74 -6.08
CA ILE A 265 22.96 -0.88 -7.30
C ILE A 265 22.09 -0.45 -8.48
N LYS A 266 22.54 0.58 -9.18
CA LYS A 266 21.83 1.20 -10.30
C LYS A 266 22.62 1.04 -11.59
N ALA A 267 21.90 0.93 -12.71
CA ALA A 267 22.49 0.85 -14.02
C ALA A 267 23.30 2.11 -14.34
N LYS A 268 24.56 1.94 -14.77
CA LYS A 268 25.42 3.08 -15.15
C LYS A 268 25.08 3.61 -16.55
N GLN A 269 24.52 2.75 -17.40
CA GLN A 269 24.12 3.08 -18.76
C GLN A 269 22.87 2.29 -19.18
N GLY A 270 22.33 2.59 -20.36
CA GLY A 270 21.22 1.85 -20.94
C GLY A 270 21.62 0.46 -21.42
N GLY A 271 20.73 -0.53 -21.27
CA GLY A 271 20.93 -1.88 -21.81
C GLY A 271 20.00 -2.91 -21.17
N PHE A 272 20.29 -4.18 -21.41
CA PHE A 272 19.55 -5.32 -20.87
C PHE A 272 20.33 -5.93 -19.73
N VAL A 273 19.76 -5.97 -18.53
CA VAL A 273 20.40 -6.43 -17.30
C VAL A 273 19.86 -7.80 -16.91
N GLU A 274 20.76 -8.75 -16.78
CA GLU A 274 20.52 -10.10 -16.27
C GLU A 274 21.03 -10.19 -14.81
N PRO A 275 20.14 -10.30 -13.82
CA PRO A 275 20.54 -10.58 -12.45
C PRO A 275 21.27 -11.92 -12.33
N GLN A 276 22.27 -12.00 -11.46
CA GLN A 276 23.04 -13.22 -11.15
C GLN A 276 22.84 -13.67 -9.69
N VAL A 277 21.80 -13.14 -9.05
CA VAL A 277 21.46 -13.38 -7.65
C VAL A 277 19.97 -13.66 -7.50
N SER A 278 19.61 -14.32 -6.41
CA SER A 278 18.20 -14.56 -6.02
C SER A 278 17.79 -13.68 -4.84
N LEU A 279 16.48 -13.48 -4.68
CA LEU A 279 15.94 -12.87 -3.46
C LEU A 279 16.40 -13.63 -2.21
N MET A 280 16.65 -12.88 -1.14
CA MET A 280 17.15 -13.35 0.16
C MET A 280 18.53 -14.00 0.15
N GLN A 281 19.23 -13.98 -0.99
CA GLN A 281 20.62 -14.44 -1.07
C GLN A 281 21.53 -13.48 -0.28
N LYS A 282 22.37 -14.04 0.59
CA LYS A 282 23.49 -13.30 1.20
C LYS A 282 24.63 -13.21 0.20
N VAL A 283 25.19 -12.02 0.06
CA VAL A 283 26.33 -11.74 -0.81
C VAL A 283 27.43 -11.07 -0.01
N GLU A 284 28.67 -11.34 -0.37
CA GLU A 284 29.86 -10.68 0.16
C GLU A 284 30.30 -9.55 -0.78
N LYS A 285 31.16 -8.66 -0.28
CA LYS A 285 31.80 -7.65 -1.12
C LYS A 285 32.45 -8.30 -2.36
N ASP A 286 32.29 -7.65 -3.50
CA ASP A 286 32.83 -8.03 -4.80
C ASP A 286 32.13 -9.24 -5.47
N ASP A 287 31.13 -9.86 -4.83
CA ASP A 287 30.28 -10.89 -5.46
C ASP A 287 29.54 -10.31 -6.69
N LEU A 288 29.38 -11.13 -7.73
CA LEU A 288 28.67 -10.75 -8.95
C LEU A 288 27.17 -10.65 -8.70
N LEU A 289 26.59 -9.49 -8.99
CA LEU A 289 25.16 -9.21 -8.81
C LEU A 289 24.37 -9.25 -10.12
N ALA A 290 24.94 -8.73 -11.21
CA ALA A 290 24.27 -8.68 -12.50
C ALA A 290 25.25 -8.47 -13.65
N ILE A 291 24.84 -8.87 -14.85
CA ILE A 291 25.55 -8.63 -16.11
C ILE A 291 24.64 -7.77 -17.02
N GLN A 292 25.20 -6.80 -17.72
CA GLN A 292 24.47 -5.95 -18.67
C GLN A 292 24.97 -6.15 -20.08
N TYR A 293 24.04 -6.24 -21.03
CA TYR A 293 24.28 -6.44 -22.45
C TYR A 293 23.70 -5.28 -23.28
N ASP A 294 24.23 -5.10 -24.49
CA ASP A 294 23.61 -4.25 -25.52
C ASP A 294 22.51 -5.00 -26.29
N SER A 295 21.92 -4.34 -27.27
CA SER A 295 20.85 -4.90 -28.11
C SER A 295 21.31 -6.03 -29.03
N LEU A 296 22.61 -6.31 -29.13
CA LEU A 296 23.17 -7.42 -29.91
C LEU A 296 23.69 -8.56 -29.01
N GLY A 297 23.49 -8.46 -27.69
CA GLY A 297 23.94 -9.44 -26.72
C GLY A 297 25.42 -9.34 -26.36
N LYS A 298 26.12 -8.26 -26.75
CA LYS A 298 27.50 -8.03 -26.30
C LYS A 298 27.47 -7.59 -24.84
N GLU A 299 28.27 -8.27 -24.01
CA GLU A 299 28.47 -7.87 -22.62
C GLU A 299 29.09 -6.47 -22.55
N LEU A 300 28.46 -5.58 -21.79
CA LEU A 300 28.88 -4.20 -21.57
C LEU A 300 29.54 -4.03 -20.21
N LEU A 301 28.83 -4.45 -19.16
CA LEU A 301 29.24 -4.22 -17.77
C LEU A 301 28.86 -5.39 -16.87
N ARG A 302 29.66 -5.60 -15.83
CA ARG A 302 29.33 -6.43 -14.66
C ARG A 302 29.15 -5.54 -13.44
N TYR A 303 28.13 -5.85 -12.65
CA TYR A 303 27.82 -5.15 -11.40
C TYR A 303 28.15 -6.09 -10.24
N THR A 304 28.99 -5.62 -9.32
CA THR A 304 29.37 -6.38 -8.12
C THR A 304 28.86 -5.71 -6.85
N ALA A 305 28.78 -6.48 -5.76
CA ALA A 305 28.37 -5.97 -4.47
C ALA A 305 29.44 -5.02 -3.91
N PRO A 306 29.10 -3.76 -3.60
CA PRO A 306 30.08 -2.81 -3.04
C PRO A 306 30.48 -3.17 -1.59
N GLU A 307 29.62 -3.91 -0.89
CA GLU A 307 29.81 -4.45 0.46
C GLU A 307 28.86 -5.65 0.66
N SER A 308 29.11 -6.43 1.72
CA SER A 308 28.27 -7.58 2.07
C SER A 308 26.86 -7.15 2.52
N GLY A 309 25.86 -7.94 2.17
CA GLY A 309 24.46 -7.69 2.51
C GLY A 309 23.53 -8.81 2.04
N THR A 310 22.23 -8.63 2.22
CA THR A 310 21.21 -9.58 1.73
C THR A 310 20.43 -8.96 0.59
N VAL A 311 20.28 -9.69 -0.52
CA VAL A 311 19.51 -9.25 -1.69
C VAL A 311 18.03 -9.19 -1.34
N ILE A 312 17.45 -8.00 -1.38
CA ILE A 312 16.02 -7.77 -1.12
C ILE A 312 15.24 -7.36 -2.36
N SER A 313 15.93 -7.04 -3.46
CA SER A 313 15.27 -6.75 -4.74
C SER A 313 16.25 -6.96 -5.87
N HIS A 314 15.76 -7.47 -6.99
CA HIS A 314 16.45 -7.39 -8.27
C HIS A 314 15.46 -7.20 -9.42
N ASN A 315 15.95 -6.76 -10.57
CA ASN A 315 15.12 -6.61 -11.76
C ASN A 315 14.59 -7.96 -12.26
N LEU A 316 13.33 -7.97 -12.71
CA LEU A 316 12.70 -9.06 -13.45
C LEU A 316 12.58 -8.71 -14.94
N GLU A 317 12.25 -7.45 -15.21
CA GLU A 317 12.35 -6.90 -16.56
C GLU A 317 13.81 -6.53 -16.86
N THR A 318 14.32 -6.97 -18.01
CA THR A 318 15.73 -6.83 -18.34
C THR A 318 16.10 -5.41 -18.80
N LEU A 319 15.18 -4.68 -19.44
CA LEU A 319 15.47 -3.35 -19.95
C LEU A 319 15.70 -2.36 -18.80
N ARG A 320 16.86 -1.69 -18.79
CA ARG A 320 17.22 -0.69 -17.79
C ARG A 320 17.83 0.55 -18.43
N ALA A 321 17.26 1.71 -18.10
CA ALA A 321 17.83 3.01 -18.41
C ALA A 321 18.93 3.39 -17.40
N PRO A 322 19.84 4.31 -17.73
CA PRO A 322 20.80 4.84 -16.75
C PRO A 322 20.09 5.31 -15.47
N GLY A 323 20.63 4.94 -14.30
CA GLY A 323 20.06 5.25 -12.99
C GLY A 323 18.94 4.32 -12.53
N SER A 324 18.43 3.42 -13.39
CA SER A 324 17.41 2.45 -13.01
C SER A 324 17.94 1.43 -12.00
N LEU A 325 17.09 0.97 -11.10
CA LEU A 325 17.44 -0.04 -10.11
C LEU A 325 17.77 -1.38 -10.79
N ILE A 326 18.88 -2.00 -10.37
CA ILE A 326 19.30 -3.34 -10.76
C ILE A 326 19.10 -4.31 -9.60
N VAL A 327 19.78 -4.05 -8.47
CA VAL A 327 19.72 -4.88 -7.25
C VAL A 327 19.68 -3.96 -6.03
N ARG A 328 18.90 -4.32 -5.01
CA ARG A 328 18.99 -3.74 -3.66
C ARG A 328 19.51 -4.77 -2.68
N LEU A 329 20.45 -4.34 -1.85
CA LEU A 329 20.89 -5.07 -0.67
C LEU A 329 20.37 -4.36 0.59
N ILE A 330 20.13 -5.13 1.65
CA ILE A 330 19.94 -4.64 3.01
C ILE A 330 21.05 -5.14 3.92
N LYS A 331 21.38 -4.33 4.92
CA LYS A 331 22.27 -4.66 6.03
C LYS A 331 21.69 -4.16 7.34
#